data_AF-A0A520I2V9-F1
#
_entry.id   AF-A0A520I2V9-F1
#
_cell.length_a   1.000
_cell.length_b   1.000
_cell.length_c   1.000
_cell.angle_alpha   90.00
_cell.angle_beta   90.00
_cell.angle_gamma   90.00
#
_symmetry.space_group_name_H-M   'P 1'
#
loop_
_entity.id
_entity.type
_entity.pdbx_description
1 polymer ?
#
loop_
_entity_poly.entity_id
_entity_poly.type
_entity_poly.pdbx_seq_one_letter_code
_entity_poly.pdbx_strand_id
1 'polypeptide(L)'
;MAAYLEHQLDYVARVFAQYGFLYEYYRSGACELDAVYFLRGVEFSGLIGVDLPPFDTSFSTLGDFLFSKFIALEQFRELVMGEMGLVVVSGFVPVLSKKGKELKWTGDITNLIELLYGLSETKQLNDGEIDISDVVDVFEQVFHVNLSNFYRRFTTIKRRKLVSKTRFLDEMRAAVAKRIDDADAYVPNWAK
;
A
#
# COMPACT_ATOMS: atom_id res chain seq x y z
N MET A 1 2.06 21.78 12.80
CA MET A 1 1.67 20.37 12.61
C MET A 1 2.82 19.57 12.00
N ALA A 2 3.33 19.93 10.81
CA ALA A 2 4.45 19.22 10.17
C ALA A 2 5.72 19.10 11.05
N ALA A 3 6.21 20.22 11.61
CA ALA A 3 7.38 20.22 12.50
C ALA A 3 7.21 19.34 13.77
N TYR A 4 5.98 19.12 14.23
CA TYR A 4 5.72 18.21 15.35
C TYR A 4 5.86 16.75 14.91
N LEU A 5 5.34 16.40 13.74
CA LEU A 5 5.43 15.05 13.18
C LEU A 5 6.87 14.68 12.82
N GLU A 6 7.65 15.62 12.26
CA GLU A 6 9.10 15.45 12.05
C GLU A 6 9.83 15.16 13.37
N HIS A 7 9.54 15.93 14.42
CA HIS A 7 10.11 15.69 15.74
C HIS A 7 9.73 14.31 16.31
N GLN A 8 8.51 13.81 16.02
CA GLN A 8 8.12 12.45 16.41
C GLN A 8 8.95 11.40 15.66
N LEU A 9 9.20 11.59 14.36
CA LEU A 9 10.05 10.69 13.58
C LEU A 9 11.50 10.69 14.07
N ASP A 10 12.04 11.86 14.43
CA ASP A 10 13.36 11.98 15.04
C ASP A 10 13.44 11.23 16.37
N TYR A 11 12.38 11.29 17.19
CA TYR A 11 12.30 10.50 18.41
C TYR A 11 12.35 8.99 18.13
N VAL A 12 11.58 8.51 17.15
CA VAL A 12 11.62 7.09 16.74
C VAL A 12 13.04 6.70 16.28
N ALA A 13 13.66 7.51 15.44
CA ALA A 13 15.01 7.27 14.92
C ALA A 13 16.06 7.22 16.04
N ARG A 14 15.96 8.12 17.04
CA ARG A 14 16.85 8.11 18.22
C ARG A 14 16.71 6.82 19.03
N VAL A 15 15.48 6.34 19.24
CA VAL A 15 15.25 5.08 19.98
C VAL A 15 15.84 3.89 19.22
N PHE A 16 15.64 3.81 17.90
CA PHE A 16 16.26 2.74 17.11
C PHE A 16 17.79 2.83 17.10
N ALA A 17 18.37 4.02 17.05
CA ALA A 17 19.81 4.21 17.16
C ALA A 17 20.35 3.82 18.54
N GLN A 18 19.64 4.17 19.62
CA GLN A 18 19.99 3.82 20.99
C GLN A 18 20.08 2.30 21.18
N TYR A 19 19.14 1.56 20.59
CA TYR A 19 19.10 0.09 20.66
C TYR A 19 19.49 -0.59 19.36
N GLY A 20 20.39 0.01 18.55
CA GLY A 20 20.64 -0.41 17.17
C GLY A 20 20.97 -1.89 17.01
N PHE A 21 21.78 -2.46 17.91
CA PHE A 21 22.09 -3.89 17.90
C PHE A 21 20.85 -4.78 18.10
N LEU A 22 20.01 -4.45 19.09
CA LEU A 22 18.80 -5.22 19.43
C LEU A 22 17.71 -5.03 18.38
N TYR A 23 17.63 -3.83 17.80
CA TYR A 23 16.72 -3.55 16.71
C TYR A 23 17.12 -4.31 15.43
N GLU A 24 18.41 -4.41 15.12
CA GLU A 24 18.89 -5.24 13.99
C GLU A 24 18.64 -6.73 14.25
N TYR A 25 18.87 -7.20 15.48
CA TYR A 25 18.53 -8.57 15.89
C TYR A 25 17.03 -8.86 15.65
N TYR A 26 16.14 -7.97 16.11
CA TYR A 26 14.70 -8.05 15.84
C TYR A 26 14.38 -8.06 14.34
N ARG A 27 14.95 -7.14 13.56
CA ARG A 27 14.66 -7.00 12.12
C ARG A 27 15.17 -8.17 11.27
N SER A 28 16.28 -8.79 11.66
CA SER A 28 16.87 -9.93 10.95
C SER A 28 16.11 -11.25 11.19
N GLY A 29 15.24 -11.31 12.20
CA GLY A 29 14.55 -12.54 12.58
C GLY A 29 15.49 -13.62 13.14
N ALA A 30 16.67 -13.22 13.63
CA ALA A 30 17.60 -14.12 14.28
C ALA A 30 17.01 -14.67 15.60
N CYS A 31 17.37 -15.90 15.97
CA CYS A 31 16.90 -16.58 17.18
C CYS A 31 18.04 -16.96 18.15
N GLU A 32 19.27 -16.57 17.84
CA GLU A 32 20.48 -17.00 18.57
C GLU A 32 20.53 -16.47 20.01
N LEU A 33 19.82 -15.37 20.31
CA LEU A 33 19.79 -14.74 21.63
C LEU A 33 18.43 -14.91 22.32
N ASP A 34 17.54 -15.76 21.79
CA ASP A 34 16.20 -15.94 22.35
C ASP A 34 16.23 -16.49 23.77
N ALA A 35 17.18 -17.38 24.05
CA ALA A 35 17.41 -17.92 25.39
C ALA A 35 17.81 -16.84 26.41
N VAL A 36 18.34 -15.71 25.96
CA VAL A 36 18.77 -14.59 26.81
C VAL A 36 17.65 -13.56 26.98
N TYR A 37 16.90 -13.25 25.91
CA TYR A 37 15.90 -12.18 25.94
C TYR A 37 14.48 -12.65 26.28
N PHE A 38 14.11 -13.90 25.95
CA PHE A 38 12.73 -14.39 26.04
C PHE A 38 12.52 -15.53 27.04
N LEU A 39 13.54 -15.93 27.80
CA LEU A 39 13.39 -16.88 28.91
C LEU A 39 13.39 -16.16 30.26
N ARG A 40 12.57 -16.67 31.18
CA ARG A 40 12.45 -16.15 32.56
C ARG A 40 13.60 -16.64 33.42
N GLY A 41 13.93 -15.86 34.46
CA GLY A 41 14.94 -16.24 35.46
C GLY A 41 16.39 -16.15 34.99
N VAL A 42 16.64 -15.51 33.84
CA VAL A 42 17.99 -15.19 33.36
C VAL A 42 18.45 -13.92 34.08
N GLU A 43 19.46 -14.05 34.95
CA GLU A 43 20.09 -12.88 35.56
C GLU A 43 20.92 -12.14 34.50
N PHE A 44 20.59 -10.87 34.29
CA PHE A 44 21.23 -10.05 33.28
C PHE A 44 22.15 -9.03 33.93
N SER A 45 23.44 -9.11 33.59
CA SER A 45 24.44 -8.10 33.91
C SER A 45 24.75 -7.30 32.64
N GLY A 46 24.05 -6.18 32.42
CA GLY A 46 24.35 -5.31 31.28
C GLY A 46 23.62 -3.98 31.26
N LEU A 47 24.13 -3.06 30.44
CA LEU A 47 23.68 -1.68 30.27
C LEU A 47 22.28 -1.52 29.63
N ILE A 48 21.69 -2.60 29.10
CA ILE A 48 20.40 -2.57 28.39
C ILE A 48 19.28 -2.06 29.32
N GLY A 49 19.40 -2.29 30.63
CA GLY A 49 18.37 -2.01 31.64
C GLY A 49 18.25 -0.57 32.16
N VAL A 50 19.09 0.38 31.72
CA VAL A 50 19.14 1.73 32.34
C VAL A 50 17.84 2.52 32.13
N ASP A 51 17.17 2.32 31.00
CA ASP A 51 15.92 3.02 30.64
C ASP A 51 14.69 2.10 30.58
N LEU A 52 14.82 0.86 31.05
CA LEU A 52 13.71 -0.08 31.12
C LEU A 52 12.89 0.19 32.39
N PRO A 53 11.55 0.26 32.30
CA PRO A 53 10.70 0.30 33.49
C PRO A 53 10.97 -0.93 34.36
N PRO A 54 10.79 -0.84 35.69
CA PRO A 54 10.83 -2.00 36.56
C PRO A 54 9.80 -3.03 36.08
N PHE A 55 10.23 -4.28 35.90
CA PHE A 55 9.38 -5.39 35.50
C PHE A 55 9.54 -6.57 36.46
N ASP A 56 8.47 -7.34 36.63
CA ASP A 56 8.47 -8.53 37.47
C ASP A 56 9.17 -9.68 36.74
N THR A 57 10.35 -10.07 37.23
CA THR A 57 11.17 -11.15 36.65
C THR A 57 10.52 -12.54 36.74
N SER A 58 9.47 -12.70 37.54
CA SER A 58 8.68 -13.93 37.62
C SER A 58 7.64 -14.07 36.49
N PHE A 59 7.28 -12.95 35.86
CA PHE A 59 6.23 -12.88 34.84
C PHE A 59 6.76 -12.42 33.48
N SER A 60 7.59 -11.37 33.47
CA SER A 60 8.09 -10.70 32.28
C SER A 60 9.55 -11.04 31.99
N THR A 61 9.88 -10.97 30.71
CA THR A 61 11.23 -11.10 30.19
C THR A 61 11.80 -9.73 29.81
N LEU A 62 13.13 -9.65 29.63
CA LEU A 62 13.77 -8.43 29.10
C LEU A 62 13.26 -8.09 27.69
N GLY A 63 12.98 -9.12 26.90
CA GLY A 63 12.48 -8.99 25.54
C GLY A 63 11.07 -8.41 25.48
N ASP A 64 10.21 -8.71 26.47
CA ASP A 64 8.79 -8.37 26.42
C ASP A 64 8.55 -6.88 26.19
N PHE A 65 9.15 -6.01 27.01
CA PHE A 65 8.93 -4.57 26.89
C PHE A 65 9.66 -3.99 25.68
N LEU A 66 10.94 -4.34 25.50
CA LEU A 66 11.79 -3.69 24.51
C LEU A 66 11.36 -4.04 23.08
N PHE A 67 11.06 -5.30 22.81
CA PHE A 67 10.64 -5.74 21.48
C PHE A 67 9.19 -5.32 21.18
N SER A 68 8.30 -5.32 22.18
CA SER A 68 6.97 -4.70 22.03
C SER A 68 7.07 -3.21 21.70
N LYS A 69 8.04 -2.50 22.32
CA LYS A 69 8.32 -1.09 22.00
C LYS A 69 8.82 -0.92 20.57
N PHE A 70 9.67 -1.81 20.05
CA PHE A 70 10.08 -1.77 18.63
C PHE A 70 8.89 -1.93 17.69
N ILE A 71 8.06 -2.95 17.91
CA ILE A 71 6.85 -3.20 17.11
C ILE A 71 5.93 -1.97 17.13
N ALA A 72 5.68 -1.41 18.31
CA ALA A 72 4.82 -0.23 18.45
C ALA A 72 5.40 1.01 17.73
N LEU A 73 6.72 1.22 17.82
CA LEU A 73 7.39 2.34 17.17
C LEU A 73 7.45 2.21 15.65
N GLU A 74 7.55 0.99 15.11
CA GLU A 74 7.44 0.76 13.66
C GLU A 74 6.05 1.12 13.15
N GLN A 75 5.00 0.62 13.82
CA GLN A 75 3.61 0.96 13.47
C GLN A 75 3.33 2.46 13.61
N PHE A 76 3.86 3.09 14.65
CA PHE A 76 3.73 4.53 14.85
C PHE A 76 4.43 5.33 13.76
N ARG A 77 5.65 4.93 13.36
CA ARG A 77 6.38 5.57 12.25
C ARG A 77 5.58 5.50 10.95
N GLU A 78 5.01 4.34 10.64
CA GLU A 78 4.17 4.16 9.46
C GLU A 78 2.94 5.06 9.48
N LEU A 79 2.25 5.16 10.63
CA LEU A 79 1.10 6.05 10.79
C LEU A 79 1.50 7.52 10.56
N VAL A 80 2.60 7.97 11.19
CA VAL A 80 3.09 9.36 11.07
C VAL A 80 3.51 9.67 9.64
N MET A 81 4.23 8.76 8.97
CA MET A 81 4.59 8.91 7.56
C MET A 81 3.35 8.92 6.66
N GLY A 82 2.33 8.13 6.99
CA GLY A 82 0.99 8.15 6.39
C GLY A 82 0.34 9.52 6.44
N GLU A 83 0.22 10.08 7.64
CA GLU A 83 -0.37 11.41 7.89
C GLU A 83 0.42 12.54 7.20
N MET A 84 1.74 12.40 7.06
CA MET A 84 2.57 13.37 6.35
C MET A 84 2.51 13.23 4.82
N GLY A 85 1.83 12.22 4.27
CA GLY A 85 1.86 11.91 2.84
C GLY A 85 3.24 11.46 2.35
N LEU A 86 4.13 11.08 3.29
CA LEU A 86 5.50 10.64 3.05
C LEU A 86 5.62 9.12 3.01
N VAL A 87 4.53 8.40 2.70
CA VAL A 87 4.58 6.94 2.50
C VAL A 87 5.43 6.64 1.26
N VAL A 88 6.72 6.54 1.51
CA VAL A 88 7.68 5.80 0.71
C VAL A 88 7.84 4.48 1.45
N VAL A 89 6.93 3.53 1.22
CA VAL A 89 7.13 2.16 1.73
C VAL A 89 6.83 1.15 0.64
N SER A 90 7.94 0.56 0.20
CA SER A 90 8.10 -0.75 -0.40
C SER A 90 7.22 -1.79 0.33
N GLY A 91 6.11 -2.18 -0.27
CA GLY A 91 5.14 -3.12 0.30
C GLY A 91 3.71 -2.58 0.19
N PHE A 92 3.08 -2.83 -0.95
CA PHE A 92 1.75 -2.32 -1.31
C PHE A 92 0.70 -2.55 -0.21
N VAL A 93 0.19 -1.47 0.40
CA VAL A 93 -1.03 -1.55 1.22
C VAL A 93 -2.21 -1.71 0.25
N PRO A 94 -3.02 -2.78 0.35
CA PRO A 94 -4.12 -3.01 -0.59
C PRO A 94 -5.16 -1.90 -0.45
N VAL A 95 -5.53 -1.28 -1.57
CA VAL A 95 -6.62 -0.29 -1.63
C VAL A 95 -7.94 -1.04 -1.50
N LEU A 96 -8.58 -0.93 -0.35
CA LEU A 96 -9.85 -1.60 -0.06
C LEU A 96 -11.05 -0.69 -0.32
N SER A 97 -12.10 -1.26 -0.92
CA SER A 97 -13.41 -0.62 -0.95
C SER A 97 -13.99 -0.46 0.47
N LYS A 98 -14.99 0.41 0.63
CA LYS A 98 -15.74 0.57 1.91
C LYS A 98 -16.32 -0.74 2.47
N LYS A 99 -16.44 -1.78 1.64
CA LYS A 99 -16.92 -3.11 2.01
C LYS A 99 -15.78 -4.12 2.27
N GLY A 100 -14.54 -3.65 2.37
CA GLY A 100 -13.35 -4.49 2.59
C GLY A 100 -12.92 -5.34 1.39
N LYS A 101 -13.45 -5.09 0.18
CA LYS A 101 -13.04 -5.81 -1.03
C LYS A 101 -11.86 -5.13 -1.71
N GLU A 102 -10.85 -5.92 -2.04
CA GLU A 102 -9.72 -5.59 -2.92
C GLU A 102 -10.16 -5.65 -4.39
N LEU A 103 -9.56 -4.82 -5.25
CA LEU A 103 -9.75 -4.86 -6.69
C LEU A 103 -8.56 -5.54 -7.35
N LYS A 104 -8.82 -6.44 -8.30
CA LYS A 104 -7.77 -7.08 -9.12
C LYS A 104 -8.16 -7.00 -10.57
N TRP A 105 -7.21 -6.59 -11.41
CA TRP A 105 -7.43 -6.60 -12.85
C TRP A 105 -7.21 -8.02 -13.40
N THR A 106 -8.24 -8.56 -14.04
CA THR A 106 -8.22 -9.92 -14.61
C THR A 106 -8.27 -9.91 -16.13
N GLY A 107 -8.39 -8.75 -16.76
CA GLY A 107 -8.42 -8.59 -18.22
C GLY A 107 -7.03 -8.52 -18.86
N ASP A 108 -7.00 -8.31 -20.17
CA ASP A 108 -5.74 -8.06 -20.89
C ASP A 108 -5.13 -6.73 -20.40
N ILE A 109 -3.83 -6.72 -20.13
CA ILE A 109 -3.07 -5.51 -19.75
C ILE A 109 -3.19 -4.42 -20.83
N THR A 110 -3.32 -4.81 -22.10
CA THR A 110 -3.51 -3.89 -23.23
C THR A 110 -4.83 -3.13 -23.11
N ASN A 111 -5.90 -3.78 -22.63
CA ASN A 111 -7.18 -3.13 -22.38
C ASN A 111 -7.05 -2.12 -21.23
N LEU A 112 -6.33 -2.48 -20.16
CA LEU A 112 -6.05 -1.56 -19.05
C LEU A 112 -5.28 -0.33 -19.53
N ILE A 113 -4.21 -0.51 -20.31
CA ILE A 113 -3.44 0.62 -20.84
C ILE A 113 -4.29 1.53 -21.72
N GLU A 114 -5.16 0.96 -22.56
CA GLU A 114 -6.10 1.73 -23.37
C GLU A 114 -7.02 2.61 -22.50
N LEU A 115 -7.54 2.05 -21.40
CA LEU A 115 -8.32 2.78 -20.41
C LEU A 115 -7.51 3.91 -19.74
N LEU A 116 -6.27 3.64 -19.32
CA LEU A 116 -5.44 4.64 -18.64
C LEU A 116 -5.09 5.82 -19.55
N TYR A 117 -4.77 5.55 -20.83
CA TYR A 117 -4.61 6.62 -21.80
C TYR A 117 -5.91 7.38 -22.03
N GLY A 118 -7.05 6.69 -22.11
CA GLY A 118 -8.36 7.34 -22.16
C GLY A 118 -8.58 8.32 -21.00
N LEU A 119 -8.28 7.91 -19.77
CA LEU A 119 -8.40 8.74 -18.57
C LEU A 119 -7.44 9.96 -18.58
N SER A 120 -6.20 9.76 -19.03
CA SER A 120 -5.22 10.85 -19.10
C SER A 120 -5.56 11.88 -20.19
N GLU A 121 -6.13 11.45 -21.31
CA GLU A 121 -6.50 12.32 -22.42
C GLU A 121 -7.79 13.12 -22.16
N THR A 122 -8.69 12.65 -21.29
CA THR A 122 -9.88 13.42 -20.90
C THR A 122 -9.58 14.58 -19.96
N LYS A 123 -8.37 14.64 -19.38
CA LYS A 123 -7.91 15.71 -18.47
C LYS A 123 -8.82 15.94 -17.27
N GLN A 124 -9.47 14.88 -16.80
CA GLN A 124 -10.39 14.95 -15.65
C GLN A 124 -9.72 14.64 -14.30
N LEU A 125 -8.43 14.30 -14.32
CA LEU A 125 -7.64 13.98 -13.13
C LEU A 125 -6.79 15.20 -12.76
N ASN A 126 -6.76 15.55 -11.47
CA ASN A 126 -5.97 16.65 -10.90
C ASN A 126 -6.01 17.94 -11.74
N ASP A 127 -7.21 18.42 -12.04
CA ASP A 127 -7.43 19.64 -12.83
C ASP A 127 -6.78 19.63 -14.24
N GLY A 128 -6.50 18.43 -14.76
CA GLY A 128 -5.84 18.21 -16.05
C GLY A 128 -4.31 18.19 -16.00
N GLU A 129 -3.72 18.40 -14.82
CA GLU A 129 -2.28 18.47 -14.57
C GLU A 129 -1.77 17.15 -13.97
N ILE A 130 -1.85 16.06 -14.74
CA ILE A 130 -1.27 14.77 -14.35
C ILE A 130 -0.50 14.13 -15.50
N ASP A 131 0.65 13.53 -15.20
CA ASP A 131 1.37 12.71 -16.17
C ASP A 131 0.76 11.31 -16.27
N ILE A 132 0.85 10.71 -17.44
CA ILE A 132 0.39 9.34 -17.64
C ILE A 132 1.18 8.34 -16.78
N SER A 133 2.46 8.61 -16.45
CA SER A 133 3.23 7.77 -15.53
C SER A 133 2.57 7.70 -14.15
N ASP A 134 2.12 8.83 -13.61
CA ASP A 134 1.49 8.88 -12.29
C ASP A 134 0.16 8.11 -12.29
N VAL A 135 -0.61 8.24 -13.36
CA VAL A 135 -1.84 7.44 -13.56
C VAL A 135 -1.51 5.96 -13.62
N VAL A 136 -0.47 5.56 -14.36
CA VAL A 136 -0.05 4.16 -14.47
C VAL A 136 0.39 3.62 -13.11
N ASP A 137 1.21 4.36 -12.37
CA ASP A 137 1.76 3.93 -11.08
C ASP A 137 0.65 3.73 -10.04
N VAL A 138 -0.35 4.63 -10.00
CA VAL A 138 -1.51 4.48 -9.11
C VAL A 138 -2.34 3.25 -9.49
N PHE A 139 -2.63 3.06 -10.78
CA PHE A 139 -3.45 1.94 -11.22
C PHE A 139 -2.73 0.60 -11.18
N GLU A 140 -1.39 0.58 -11.25
CA GLU A 140 -0.57 -0.60 -10.99
C GLU A 140 -0.77 -1.09 -9.56
N GLN A 141 -0.78 -0.16 -8.59
CA GLN A 141 -1.05 -0.43 -7.18
C GLN A 141 -2.48 -0.91 -6.94
N VAL A 142 -3.48 -0.19 -7.49
CA VAL A 142 -4.90 -0.47 -7.29
C VAL A 142 -5.30 -1.85 -7.83
N PHE A 143 -4.69 -2.28 -8.92
CA PHE A 143 -5.08 -3.51 -9.61
C PHE A 143 -4.15 -4.71 -9.38
N HIS A 144 -3.04 -4.52 -8.66
CA HIS A 144 -2.05 -5.56 -8.39
C HIS A 144 -1.52 -6.23 -9.67
N VAL A 145 -1.24 -5.41 -10.68
CA VAL A 145 -0.67 -5.85 -11.96
C VAL A 145 0.71 -5.25 -12.15
N ASN A 146 1.41 -5.62 -13.23
CA ASN A 146 2.63 -4.94 -13.65
C ASN A 146 2.35 -4.24 -14.99
N LEU A 147 2.48 -2.92 -15.01
CA LEU A 147 2.25 -2.08 -16.19
C LEU A 147 3.55 -1.59 -16.81
N SER A 148 4.65 -2.31 -16.55
CA SER A 148 5.92 -2.04 -17.21
C SER A 148 5.76 -2.00 -18.74
N ASN A 149 6.49 -1.08 -19.36
CA ASN A 149 6.48 -0.86 -20.80
C ASN A 149 5.14 -0.36 -21.37
N PHE A 150 4.34 0.37 -20.57
CA PHE A 150 3.05 0.91 -21.02
C PHE A 150 3.16 1.75 -22.31
N TYR A 151 4.21 2.57 -22.47
CA TYR A 151 4.49 3.32 -23.69
C TYR A 151 4.62 2.43 -24.94
N ARG A 152 5.35 1.31 -24.84
CA ARG A 152 5.53 0.36 -25.94
C ARG A 152 4.21 -0.32 -26.29
N ARG A 153 3.47 -0.77 -25.27
CA ARG A 153 2.16 -1.40 -25.45
C ARG A 153 1.16 -0.44 -26.11
N PHE A 154 1.13 0.83 -25.71
CA PHE A 154 0.30 1.83 -26.36
C PHE A 154 0.71 2.09 -27.81
N THR A 155 2.01 2.07 -28.12
CA THR A 155 2.49 2.13 -29.51
C THR A 155 1.93 0.98 -30.37
N THR A 156 1.85 -0.23 -29.80
CA THR A 156 1.20 -1.37 -30.47
C THR A 156 -0.30 -1.12 -30.71
N ILE A 157 -1.00 -0.53 -29.73
CA ILE A 157 -2.42 -0.12 -29.87
C ILE A 157 -2.59 0.85 -31.06
N LYS A 158 -1.75 1.89 -31.15
CA LYS A 158 -1.78 2.87 -32.26
C LYS A 158 -1.60 2.24 -33.64
N ARG A 159 -0.88 1.12 -33.72
CA ARG A 159 -0.52 0.42 -34.97
C ARG A 159 -1.55 -0.62 -35.41
N ARG A 160 -2.64 -0.86 -34.65
CA ARG A 160 -3.73 -1.74 -35.06
C ARG A 160 -4.32 -1.27 -36.41
N LYS A 161 -4.44 -2.20 -37.36
CA LYS A 161 -5.01 -1.95 -38.70
C LYS A 161 -6.40 -2.57 -38.91
N LEU A 162 -6.61 -3.75 -38.35
CA LEU A 162 -7.81 -4.57 -38.57
C LEU A 162 -8.89 -4.38 -37.51
N VAL A 163 -8.55 -3.75 -36.38
CA VAL A 163 -9.43 -3.58 -35.22
C VAL A 163 -9.39 -2.12 -34.79
N SER A 164 -10.47 -1.64 -34.16
CA SER A 164 -10.53 -0.29 -33.60
C SER A 164 -9.29 -0.01 -32.74
N LYS A 165 -8.74 1.20 -32.88
CA LYS A 165 -7.63 1.67 -32.04
C LYS A 165 -8.08 1.87 -30.60
N THR A 166 -9.38 2.06 -30.37
CA THR A 166 -10.04 2.24 -29.07
C THR A 166 -11.01 1.09 -28.78
N ARG A 167 -10.65 -0.14 -29.18
CA ARG A 167 -11.52 -1.32 -29.08
C ARG A 167 -12.12 -1.51 -27.68
N PHE A 168 -11.29 -1.43 -26.63
CA PHE A 168 -11.77 -1.67 -25.27
C PHE A 168 -12.67 -0.54 -24.78
N LEU A 169 -12.37 0.71 -25.13
CA LEU A 169 -13.25 1.85 -24.85
C LEU A 169 -14.60 1.73 -25.59
N ASP A 170 -14.59 1.24 -26.82
CA ASP A 170 -15.81 0.97 -27.60
C ASP A 170 -16.66 -0.13 -26.93
N GLU A 171 -16.02 -1.21 -26.47
CA GLU A 171 -16.65 -2.29 -25.70
C GLU A 171 -17.28 -1.76 -24.39
N MET A 172 -16.55 -0.94 -23.62
CA MET A 172 -17.06 -0.34 -22.39
C MET A 172 -18.26 0.58 -22.66
N ARG A 173 -18.18 1.43 -23.70
CA ARG A 173 -19.29 2.30 -24.11
C ARG A 173 -20.53 1.48 -24.43
N ALA A 174 -20.39 0.42 -25.23
CA ALA A 174 -21.51 -0.44 -25.60
C ALA A 174 -22.13 -1.14 -24.39
N ALA A 175 -21.31 -1.62 -23.46
CA ALA A 175 -21.76 -2.26 -22.22
C ALA A 175 -22.57 -1.30 -21.33
N VAL A 176 -22.10 -0.06 -21.18
CA VAL A 176 -22.81 0.97 -20.40
C VAL A 176 -24.12 1.37 -21.09
N ALA A 177 -24.11 1.60 -22.40
CA ALA A 177 -25.31 1.95 -23.17
C ALA A 177 -26.39 0.86 -23.03
N LYS A 178 -26.02 -0.41 -23.24
CA LYS A 178 -26.93 -1.54 -23.05
C LYS A 178 -27.54 -1.57 -21.64
N ARG A 179 -26.74 -1.31 -20.61
CA ARG A 179 -27.22 -1.31 -19.22
C ARG A 179 -28.27 -0.23 -18.96
N ILE A 180 -28.15 0.92 -19.63
CA ILE A 180 -29.11 2.03 -19.58
C ILE A 180 -30.38 1.64 -20.31
N ASP A 181 -30.26 1.14 -21.55
CA ASP A 181 -31.41 0.72 -22.36
C ASP A 181 -32.23 -0.38 -21.66
N ASP A 182 -31.56 -1.37 -21.03
CA ASP A 182 -32.20 -2.44 -20.26
C ASP A 182 -32.94 -1.91 -19.01
N ALA A 183 -32.51 -0.79 -18.43
CA ALA A 183 -33.15 -0.18 -17.28
C ALA A 183 -34.36 0.69 -17.68
N ASP A 184 -34.27 1.35 -18.84
CA ASP A 184 -35.33 2.18 -19.42
C ASP A 184 -36.37 1.35 -20.19
N ALA A 185 -36.08 0.06 -20.43
CA ALA A 185 -37.01 -0.87 -21.06
C ALA A 185 -38.34 -0.92 -20.29
N TYR A 186 -39.41 -0.51 -20.97
CA TYR A 186 -40.77 -0.54 -20.45
C TYR A 186 -41.13 -1.94 -19.93
N VAL A 187 -41.44 -2.04 -18.64
CA VAL A 187 -42.02 -3.25 -18.05
C VAL A 187 -43.55 -3.12 -18.13
N PRO A 188 -44.24 -3.93 -18.94
CA PRO A 188 -45.69 -3.84 -19.04
C PRO A 188 -46.37 -4.17 -17.71
N ASN A 189 -47.41 -3.41 -17.36
CA ASN A 189 -48.16 -3.57 -16.11
C ASN A 189 -48.78 -4.97 -15.90
N TRP A 190 -48.83 -5.83 -16.92
CA TRP A 190 -49.35 -7.21 -16.83
C TRP A 190 -48.32 -8.22 -16.32
N ALA A 191 -47.04 -7.84 -16.18
CA ALA A 191 -45.94 -8.70 -15.75
C ALA A 191 -45.53 -8.52 -14.27
N LYS A 192 -46.29 -7.74 -13.49
CA LYS A 192 -46.21 -7.65 -12.01
C LYS A 192 -47.32 -8.48 -11.38
#